data_AF-K1SUV6-F1
#
_entry.id   AF-K1SUV6-F1
#
_cell.length_a   1.000
_cell.length_b   1.000
_cell.length_c   1.000
_cell.angle_alpha   90.00
_cell.angle_beta   90.00
_cell.angle_gamma   90.00
#
_symmetry.space_group_name_H-M   'P 1'
#
loop_
_entity.id
_entity.type
_entity.pdbx_description
1 polymer ?
#
loop_
_entity_poly.entity_id
_entity_poly.type
_entity_poly.pdbx_seq_one_letter_code
_entity_poly.pdbx_strand_id
1 'polypeptide(L)'
;MVTSLLAVAMQRKGFKTAVLDADITGPSIPKAFGLHGKATGDNNGIYPVMTKTGIEVMSVNLLLPDETDPVVWRGPVIANTVKQFWTDVIWNDVDYMFV
;
A
#
# COMPACT_ATOMS: atom_id res chain seq x y z
N MET A 1 -3.57 10.46 -5.29
CA MET A 1 -4.75 11.02 -4.59
C MET A 1 -6.09 10.54 -5.19
N VAL A 2 -6.26 10.50 -6.52
CA VAL A 2 -7.50 9.96 -7.14
C VAL A 2 -7.75 8.50 -6.75
N THR A 3 -6.71 7.66 -6.75
CA THR A 3 -6.75 6.26 -6.31
C THR A 3 -7.34 6.11 -4.91
N SER A 4 -6.90 6.91 -3.94
CA SER A 4 -7.43 6.93 -2.57
C SER A 4 -8.93 7.26 -2.54
N LEU A 5 -9.36 8.25 -3.32
CA LEU A 5 -10.77 8.67 -3.36
C LEU A 5 -11.67 7.58 -3.96
N LEU A 6 -11.20 6.88 -4.99
CA LEU A 6 -11.93 5.76 -5.58
C LEU A 6 -12.04 4.57 -4.63
N ALA A 7 -10.94 4.22 -3.94
CA ALA A 7 -10.96 3.19 -2.91
C ALA A 7 -11.97 3.50 -1.80
N VAL A 8 -11.96 4.75 -1.28
CA VAL A 8 -12.95 5.20 -0.29
C VAL A 8 -14.37 5.15 -0.84
N ALA A 9 -14.58 5.53 -2.10
CA ALA A 9 -15.90 5.50 -2.72
C ALA A 9 -16.47 4.07 -2.82
N MET A 10 -15.63 3.08 -3.17
CA MET A 10 -16.04 1.68 -3.20
C MET A 10 -16.20 1.09 -1.80
N GLN A 11 -15.33 1.43 -0.85
CA GLN A 11 -15.47 1.03 0.56
C GLN A 11 -16.82 1.50 1.14
N ARG A 12 -17.22 2.75 0.84
CA ARG A 12 -18.52 3.30 1.27
C ARG A 12 -19.72 2.61 0.64
N LYS A 13 -19.54 1.94 -0.50
CA LYS A 13 -20.58 1.13 -1.15
C LYS A 13 -20.68 -0.29 -0.57
N GLY A 14 -19.84 -0.63 0.42
CA GLY A 14 -19.84 -1.93 1.09
C GLY A 14 -18.89 -2.95 0.49
N PHE A 15 -18.06 -2.57 -0.49
CA PHE A 15 -17.03 -3.45 -1.04
C PHE A 15 -15.78 -3.42 -0.18
N LYS A 16 -15.07 -4.55 -0.11
CA LYS A 16 -13.75 -4.66 0.52
C LYS A 16 -12.70 -4.17 -0.46
N THR A 17 -11.96 -3.13 -0.08
CA THR A 17 -11.03 -2.46 -1.01
C THR A 17 -9.59 -2.51 -0.53
N ALA A 18 -8.68 -2.58 -1.48
CA ALA A 18 -7.24 -2.48 -1.25
C ALA A 18 -6.59 -1.46 -2.19
N VAL A 19 -5.45 -0.92 -1.75
CA VAL A 19 -4.61 -0.04 -2.55
C VAL A 19 -3.17 -0.54 -2.52
N LEU A 20 -2.61 -0.79 -3.71
CA LEU A 20 -1.22 -1.14 -3.92
C LEU A 20 -0.52 0.05 -4.58
N ASP A 21 0.29 0.76 -3.81
CA ASP A 21 0.99 1.96 -4.25
C ASP A 21 2.44 1.65 -4.62
N ALA A 22 2.74 1.80 -5.91
CA ALA A 22 4.07 1.62 -6.47
C ALA A 22 4.81 2.96 -6.71
N ASP A 23 4.19 4.11 -6.36
CA ASP A 23 4.81 5.42 -6.56
C ASP A 23 5.77 5.74 -5.41
N ILE A 24 7.03 5.93 -5.80
CA ILE A 24 8.16 6.22 -4.91
C ILE A 24 8.42 7.72 -4.82
N THR A 25 7.97 8.48 -5.82
CA THR A 25 8.33 9.89 -6.01
C THR A 25 7.21 10.86 -5.63
N GLY A 26 5.98 10.36 -5.52
CA GLY A 26 4.79 11.17 -5.24
C GLY A 26 4.44 11.33 -3.75
N PRO A 27 3.48 12.22 -3.43
CA PRO A 27 2.86 12.26 -2.11
C PRO A 27 2.18 10.91 -1.83
N SER A 28 2.67 10.20 -0.82
CA SER A 28 2.37 8.79 -0.60
C SER A 28 0.88 8.54 -0.31
N ILE A 29 0.32 7.46 -0.87
CA ILE A 29 -1.02 6.97 -0.55
C ILE A 29 -1.20 6.76 0.97
N PRO A 30 -0.23 6.17 1.70
CA PRO A 30 -0.26 6.11 3.16
C PRO A 30 -0.54 7.46 3.83
N LYS A 31 0.14 8.52 3.41
CA LYS A 31 -0.04 9.86 3.96
C LYS A 31 -1.44 10.42 3.70
N ALA A 32 -2.02 10.15 2.53
CA ALA A 32 -3.39 10.54 2.21
C ALA A 32 -4.42 9.88 3.15
N PHE A 33 -4.12 8.68 3.64
CA PHE A 33 -4.94 7.96 4.63
C PHE A 33 -4.57 8.27 6.09
N GLY A 34 -3.55 9.12 6.33
CA GLY A 34 -3.03 9.39 7.67
C GLY A 34 -2.44 8.15 8.34
N LEU A 35 -1.92 7.21 7.54
CA LEU A 35 -1.25 6.01 8.03
C LEU A 35 0.16 6.39 8.47
N HIS A 36 0.43 6.19 9.75
CA HIS A 36 1.75 6.37 10.35
C HIS A 36 2.15 5.01 10.94
N GLY A 37 3.03 4.31 10.24
CA GLY A 37 3.42 2.96 10.63
C GLY A 37 4.10 2.22 9.51
N LYS A 38 4.77 1.12 9.85
CA LYS A 38 5.44 0.26 8.87
C LYS A 38 4.56 -0.95 8.57
N ALA A 39 4.61 -1.40 7.33
CA ALA A 39 4.10 -2.73 7.02
C ALA A 39 4.91 -3.75 7.83
N THR A 40 4.21 -4.68 8.47
CA THR A 40 4.83 -5.77 9.24
C THR A 40 4.74 -7.06 8.45
N GLY A 41 5.70 -7.96 8.60
CA GLY A 41 5.63 -9.29 7.99
C GLY A 41 6.22 -10.35 8.91
N ASP A 42 5.84 -11.59 8.66
CA ASP A 42 6.37 -12.78 9.32
C ASP A 42 6.75 -13.85 8.28
N ASN A 43 6.94 -15.10 8.71
CA ASN A 43 7.28 -16.21 7.82
C ASN A 43 6.17 -16.56 6.81
N ASN A 44 4.94 -16.06 7.00
CA ASN A 44 3.82 -16.33 6.11
C ASN A 44 3.67 -15.25 5.02
N GLY A 45 4.16 -14.04 5.26
CA GLY A 45 4.09 -12.95 4.29
C GLY A 45 4.10 -11.56 4.92
N ILE A 46 3.76 -10.57 4.10
CA ILE A 46 3.67 -9.16 4.47
C ILE A 46 2.20 -8.82 4.75
N TYR A 47 1.92 -8.16 5.86
CA TYR A 47 0.58 -7.70 6.20
C TYR A 47 0.39 -6.25 5.75
N PRO A 48 -0.71 -5.95 5.02
CA PRO A 48 -1.02 -4.58 4.63
C PRO A 48 -1.44 -3.74 5.83
N VAL A 49 -1.17 -2.44 5.73
CA VAL A 49 -1.58 -1.48 6.75
C VAL A 49 -3.04 -1.14 6.50
N MET A 50 -3.86 -1.24 7.54
CA MET A 50 -5.29 -1.01 7.44
C MET A 50 -5.65 0.43 7.83
N THR A 51 -6.47 1.08 7.01
CA THR A 51 -7.07 2.37 7.35
C THR A 51 -8.16 2.21 8.42
N LYS A 52 -8.54 3.31 9.07
CA LYS A 52 -9.66 3.32 10.05
C LYS A 52 -10.99 2.85 9.45
N THR A 53 -11.14 2.89 8.13
CA THR A 53 -12.35 2.47 7.41
C THR A 53 -12.26 1.05 6.84
N GLY A 54 -11.18 0.31 7.14
CA GLY A 54 -11.00 -1.08 6.70
C GLY A 54 -10.47 -1.25 5.28
N ILE A 55 -9.80 -0.23 4.73
CA ILE A 55 -9.12 -0.32 3.42
C ILE A 55 -7.70 -0.83 3.68
N GLU A 56 -7.29 -1.87 2.95
CA GLU A 56 -5.94 -2.43 3.03
C GLU A 56 -4.98 -1.63 2.14
N VAL A 57 -3.81 -1.25 2.65
CA VAL A 57 -2.85 -0.40 1.93
C VAL A 57 -1.46 -1.01 2.01
N MET A 58 -0.82 -1.17 0.85
CA MET A 58 0.60 -1.45 0.72
C MET A 58 1.26 -0.36 -0.13
N SER A 59 2.43 0.10 0.29
CA SER A 59 3.22 1.12 -0.42
C SER A 59 4.69 0.89 -0.14
N VAL A 60 5.54 1.23 -1.10
CA VAL A 60 6.99 1.25 -0.90
C VAL A 60 7.38 2.17 0.26
N ASN A 61 6.65 3.28 0.45
CA ASN A 61 6.90 4.24 1.52
C ASN A 61 6.65 3.65 2.92
N LEU A 62 5.88 2.56 3.04
CA LEU A 62 5.64 1.86 4.31
C LEU A 62 6.79 0.92 4.71
N LEU A 63 7.75 0.66 3.80
CA LEU A 63 8.92 -0.17 4.07
C LEU A 63 10.12 0.64 4.58
N LEU A 64 10.12 1.95 4.34
CA LEU A 64 11.26 2.80 4.70
C LEU A 64 11.28 3.09 6.21
N PRO A 65 12.47 3.15 6.83
CA PRO A 65 12.58 3.49 8.24
C PRO A 65 12.06 4.88 8.57
N ASP A 66 12.36 5.83 7.70
CA ASP A 66 11.93 7.22 7.72
C ASP A 66 11.43 7.60 6.31
N GLU A 67 10.28 8.28 6.24
CA GLU A 67 9.68 8.72 4.96
C GLU A 67 10.55 9.77 4.23
N THR A 68 11.50 10.38 4.93
CA THR A 68 12.40 11.42 4.40
C THR A 68 13.76 10.89 3.95
N ASP A 69 14.05 9.60 4.17
CA ASP A 69 15.33 9.02 3.79
C ASP A 69 15.48 8.95 2.27
N PRO A 70 16.52 9.58 1.68
CA PRO A 70 16.74 9.54 0.24
C PRO A 70 17.24 8.16 -0.16
N VAL A 71 16.34 7.34 -0.71
CA VAL A 71 16.69 6.03 -1.27
C VAL A 71 16.78 6.12 -2.78
N VAL A 72 17.92 5.68 -3.34
CA VAL A 72 18.10 5.59 -4.79
C VAL A 72 17.43 4.33 -5.31
N TRP A 73 16.18 4.48 -5.75
CA TRP A 73 15.43 3.39 -6.35
C TRP A 73 15.81 3.20 -7.81
N ARG A 74 16.48 2.09 -8.12
CA ARG A 74 16.74 1.70 -9.51
C ARG A 74 15.51 0.96 -10.06
N GLY A 75 15.17 1.18 -11.33
CA GLY A 75 13.98 0.59 -11.98
C GLY A 75 13.76 -0.92 -11.72
N PRO A 76 14.81 -1.78 -11.79
CA PRO A 76 14.66 -3.20 -11.48
C PRO A 76 14.25 -3.50 -10.03
N VAL A 77 14.70 -2.68 -9.07
CA VAL A 77 14.34 -2.83 -7.65
C VAL A 77 12.86 -2.54 -7.46
N ILE A 78 12.37 -1.43 -8.03
CA ILE A 78 10.95 -1.04 -7.96
C ILE A 78 10.06 -2.14 -8.56
N ALA A 79 10.40 -2.61 -9.76
CA ALA A 79 9.63 -3.64 -10.44
C ALA A 79 9.57 -4.94 -9.64
N ASN A 80 10.67 -5.32 -8.99
CA ASN A 80 10.70 -6.48 -8.11
C ASN A 80 9.89 -6.28 -6.83
N THR A 81 9.97 -5.09 -6.21
CA THR A 81 9.17 -4.77 -5.02
C THR A 81 7.67 -4.82 -5.31
N VAL A 82 7.23 -4.28 -6.44
CA VAL A 82 5.81 -4.36 -6.86
C VAL A 82 5.37 -5.80 -7.08
N LYS A 83 6.24 -6.64 -7.67
CA LYS A 83 5.97 -8.07 -7.80
C LYS A 83 5.85 -8.75 -6.44
N GLN A 84 6.75 -8.45 -5.50
CA GLN A 84 6.67 -8.96 -4.13
C GLN A 84 5.39 -8.51 -3.43
N PHE A 85 4.94 -7.28 -3.64
CA PHE A 85 3.66 -6.85 -3.10
C PHE A 85 2.46 -7.62 -3.64
N TRP A 86 2.56 -8.08 -4.89
CA TRP A 86 1.52 -8.91 -5.48
C TRP A 86 1.53 -10.35 -4.97
N THR A 87 2.71 -10.91 -4.66
CA THR A 87 2.87 -12.33 -4.31
C THR A 87 2.89 -12.58 -2.81
N ASP A 88 3.52 -11.70 -2.05
CA ASP A 88 3.93 -11.95 -0.66
C ASP A 88 3.03 -11.20 0.33
N VAL A 89 2.21 -10.24 -0.13
CA VAL A 89 1.26 -9.54 0.73
C VAL A 89 0.02 -10.38 0.92
N ILE A 90 -0.33 -10.60 2.19
CA ILE A 90 -1.52 -11.33 2.60
C ILE A 90 -2.69 -10.35 2.55
N TRP A 91 -3.22 -10.17 1.34
CA TRP A 91 -4.49 -9.49 1.12
C TRP A 91 -5.62 -10.35 1.66
N ASN A 92 -6.58 -9.76 2.36
CA ASN A 92 -7.79 -10.50 2.72
C ASN A 92 -8.73 -10.58 1.50
N ASP A 93 -10.00 -10.91 1.76
CA ASP A 93 -11.05 -11.04 0.75
C ASP A 93 -11.35 -9.68 0.08
N VAL A 94 -10.54 -9.25 -0.88
CA VAL A 94 -10.61 -7.93 -1.54
C VAL A 94 -11.48 -8.02 -2.79
N ASP A 95 -12.53 -7.20 -2.86
CA ASP A 95 -13.39 -7.07 -4.05
C ASP A 95 -12.74 -6.17 -5.13
N TYR A 96 -12.08 -5.09 -4.70
CA TYR A 96 -11.42 -4.13 -5.60
C TYR A 96 -10.02 -3.76 -5.11
N MET A 97 -9.03 -4.00 -5.96
CA MET A 97 -7.66 -3.54 -5.78
C MET A 97 -7.39 -2.36 -6.72
N PHE A 98 -6.97 -1.23 -6.16
CA PHE A 98 -6.55 -0.05 -6.90
C PHE A 98 -5.03 0.04 -6.91
N VAL A 99 -4.46 0.31 -8.09
CA VAL A 99 -3.02 0.48 -8.33
C VAL A 99 -2.77 1.87 -8.91
#